data_AF-A0A5K1G279-F1
#
_entry.id   AF-A0A5K1G279-F1
#
_cell.length_a   1.000
_cell.length_b   1.000
_cell.length_c   1.000
_cell.angle_alpha   90.00
_cell.angle_beta   90.00
_cell.angle_gamma   90.00
#
_symmetry.space_group_name_H-M   'P 1'
#
loop_
_entity.id
_entity.type
_entity.pdbx_description
1 polymer ?
#
loop_
_entity_poly.entity_id
_entity_poly.type
_entity_poly.pdbx_seq_one_letter_code
_entity_poly.pdbx_strand_id
1 'polypeptide(L)'
;MVGTMMRTKKMSREDWKSVVESKIWEWKTLQPHHRPLNRWRYLPGLMLSYDDLPCYWKSCFVYCCTYPKDYEIERETLIMQWVAHGLIEVGIDVEATTNQYIEDLIRRCLIEEIDLKSIKLHDILHDLALYIGGREYGHASTTEHTRHLSLL
;
A
#
# COMPACT_ATOMS: atom_id res chain seq x y z
N MET A 1 -4.24 9.67 -5.99
CA MET A 1 -4.86 8.36 -5.77
C MET A 1 -5.86 7.98 -6.85
N VAL A 2 -7.18 8.23 -6.76
CA VAL A 2 -8.08 7.77 -7.86
C VAL A 2 -7.72 8.42 -9.20
N GLY A 3 -7.48 9.73 -9.21
CA GLY A 3 -7.04 10.43 -10.42
C GLY A 3 -5.67 10.00 -10.94
N THR A 4 -4.76 9.53 -10.08
CA THR A 4 -3.42 9.06 -10.49
C THR A 4 -3.49 7.65 -11.08
N MET A 5 -4.29 6.76 -10.49
CA MET A 5 -4.65 5.45 -11.06
C MET A 5 -5.35 5.59 -12.41
N MET A 6 -6.26 6.54 -12.58
CA MET A 6 -6.96 6.69 -13.86
C MET A 6 -6.04 7.14 -15.01
N ARG A 7 -4.86 7.72 -14.73
CA ARG A 7 -3.86 8.07 -15.75
C ARG A 7 -3.16 6.86 -16.37
N THR A 8 -3.18 5.70 -15.71
CA THR A 8 -2.63 4.45 -16.28
C THR A 8 -3.65 3.73 -17.17
N LYS A 9 -4.91 4.17 -17.19
CA LYS A 9 -5.99 3.63 -18.02
C LYS A 9 -6.22 4.47 -19.27
N LYS A 10 -7.07 3.97 -20.18
CA LYS A 10 -7.49 4.69 -21.39
C LYS A 10 -8.35 5.93 -21.09
N MET A 11 -8.72 6.13 -19.82
CA MET A 11 -9.47 7.28 -19.32
C MET A 11 -10.85 7.41 -20.00
N SER A 12 -11.41 6.27 -20.39
CA SER A 12 -12.70 6.16 -21.07
C SER A 12 -13.88 6.24 -20.09
N ARG A 13 -15.09 6.48 -20.60
CA ARG A 13 -16.31 6.47 -19.78
C ARG A 13 -16.50 5.11 -19.12
N GLU A 14 -16.13 4.04 -19.80
CA GLU A 14 -16.24 2.66 -19.36
C GLU A 14 -15.30 2.38 -18.18
N ASP A 15 -14.07 2.91 -18.20
CA ASP A 15 -13.13 2.83 -17.08
C ASP A 15 -13.72 3.52 -15.83
N TRP A 16 -14.27 4.73 -15.99
CA TRP A 16 -14.92 5.45 -14.89
C TRP A 16 -16.16 4.74 -14.38
N LYS A 17 -16.97 4.15 -15.28
CA LYS A 17 -18.15 3.39 -14.92
C LYS A 17 -17.79 2.17 -14.05
N SER A 18 -16.73 1.43 -14.40
CA SER A 18 -16.24 0.31 -13.58
C SER A 18 -15.80 0.71 -12.18
N VAL A 19 -15.23 1.91 -12.04
CA VAL A 19 -14.83 2.45 -10.73
C VAL A 19 -16.04 2.78 -9.88
N VAL A 20 -17.05 3.42 -10.47
CA VAL A 20 -18.30 3.79 -9.77
C VAL A 20 -19.10 2.55 -9.35
N GLU A 21 -19.14 1.52 -10.20
CA GLU A 21 -19.87 0.27 -9.95
C GLU A 21 -19.09 -0.75 -9.10
N SER A 22 -17.88 -0.39 -8.63
CA SER A 22 -17.03 -1.29 -7.84
C SER A 22 -17.62 -1.58 -6.46
N LYS A 23 -17.54 -2.85 -6.03
CA LYS A 23 -17.91 -3.29 -4.69
C LYS A 23 -17.06 -2.67 -3.58
N ILE A 24 -15.95 -2.01 -3.92
CA ILE A 24 -15.08 -1.32 -2.96
C ILE A 24 -15.82 -0.24 -2.15
N TRP A 25 -16.89 0.32 -2.72
CA TRP A 25 -17.73 1.31 -2.05
C TRP A 25 -18.59 0.72 -0.93
N GLU A 26 -18.83 -0.60 -0.94
CA GLU A 26 -19.52 -1.33 0.13
C GLU A 26 -18.70 -1.36 1.43
N TRP A 27 -17.43 -0.95 1.39
CA TRP A 27 -16.58 -0.86 2.59
C TRP A 27 -16.86 0.36 3.46
N LYS A 28 -17.62 1.34 2.95
CA LYS A 28 -18.17 2.42 3.77
C LYS A 28 -19.03 1.89 4.93
N THR A 29 -19.51 0.66 4.81
CA THR A 29 -20.46 0.01 5.73
C THR A 29 -19.84 -0.94 6.77
N LEU A 30 -18.57 -1.35 6.64
CA LEU A 30 -17.92 -2.34 7.53
C LEU A 30 -17.32 -1.76 8.82
N GLN A 31 -17.92 -0.69 9.36
CA GLN A 31 -17.37 0.15 10.45
C GLN A 31 -17.19 -0.62 11.79
N PRO A 32 -15.96 -0.74 12.32
CA PRO A 32 -15.74 -1.05 13.72
C PRO A 32 -16.20 0.15 14.52
N HIS A 33 -17.03 -0.09 15.54
CA HIS A 33 -17.70 0.92 16.36
C HIS A 33 -16.76 1.86 17.17
N HIS A 34 -15.44 1.83 16.94
CA HIS A 34 -14.44 2.47 17.79
C HIS A 34 -13.34 3.30 17.06
N ARG A 35 -13.40 3.52 15.74
CA ARG A 35 -12.42 4.40 15.03
C ARG A 35 -13.04 5.73 14.56
N PRO A 36 -12.28 6.84 14.53
CA PRO A 36 -12.79 8.15 14.12
C PRO A 36 -13.32 8.14 12.68
N LEU A 37 -14.58 8.58 12.55
CA LEU A 37 -15.47 8.48 11.39
C LEU A 37 -14.94 9.11 10.09
N ASN A 38 -14.01 10.07 10.17
CA ASN A 38 -13.65 10.93 9.04
C ASN A 38 -12.67 10.28 8.05
N ARG A 39 -11.68 9.51 8.52
CA ARG A 39 -10.62 8.95 7.64
C ARG A 39 -11.09 7.76 6.82
N TRP A 40 -11.99 6.94 7.39
CA TRP A 40 -12.52 5.74 6.75
C TRP A 40 -13.36 6.01 5.49
N ARG A 41 -13.97 7.19 5.38
CA ARG A 41 -14.72 7.60 4.19
C ARG A 41 -13.87 7.63 2.91
N TYR A 42 -12.56 7.85 3.04
CA TYR A 42 -11.66 7.98 1.89
C TYR A 42 -11.00 6.67 1.49
N LEU A 43 -10.92 5.68 2.40
CA LEU A 43 -10.24 4.41 2.18
C LEU A 43 -10.68 3.68 0.90
N PRO A 44 -11.97 3.62 0.50
CA PRO A 44 -12.35 2.97 -0.75
C PRO A 44 -11.64 3.53 -1.98
N GLY A 45 -11.48 4.86 -2.05
CA GLY A 45 -10.78 5.52 -3.14
C GLY A 45 -9.26 5.26 -3.12
N LEU A 46 -8.68 5.12 -1.93
CA LEU A 46 -7.25 4.79 -1.79
C LEU A 46 -7.01 3.32 -2.17
N MET A 47 -7.93 2.43 -1.78
CA MET A 47 -7.80 1.01 -2.09
C MET A 47 -7.89 0.74 -3.59
N LEU A 48 -8.67 1.50 -4.36
CA LEU A 48 -8.61 1.41 -5.82
C LEU A 48 -7.20 1.63 -6.37
N SER A 49 -6.45 2.57 -5.78
CA SER A 49 -5.06 2.85 -6.18
C SER A 49 -4.10 1.74 -5.75
N TYR A 50 -4.39 1.08 -4.63
CA TYR A 50 -3.66 -0.09 -4.13
C TYR A 50 -3.95 -1.35 -4.96
N ASP A 51 -5.21 -1.61 -5.31
CA ASP A 51 -5.62 -2.80 -6.06
C ASP A 51 -4.99 -2.86 -7.45
N ASP A 52 -4.73 -1.70 -8.05
CA ASP A 52 -4.03 -1.52 -9.33
C ASP A 52 -2.51 -1.77 -9.25
N LEU A 53 -1.95 -2.02 -8.06
CA LEU A 53 -0.54 -2.38 -7.91
C LEU A 53 -0.29 -3.85 -8.31
N PRO A 54 0.82 -4.16 -9.00
CA PRO A 54 1.40 -5.51 -9.10
C PRO A 54 1.58 -6.18 -7.72
N CYS A 55 1.57 -7.52 -7.70
CA CYS A 55 1.56 -8.31 -6.46
C CYS A 55 2.72 -8.01 -5.49
N TYR A 56 3.95 -7.90 -5.98
CA TYR A 56 5.13 -7.66 -5.15
C TYR A 56 5.13 -6.25 -4.55
N TRP A 57 4.51 -5.29 -5.24
CA TRP A 57 4.35 -3.91 -4.78
C TRP A 57 3.40 -3.82 -3.59
N LYS A 58 2.30 -4.56 -3.65
CA LYS A 58 1.30 -4.62 -2.59
C LYS A 58 1.90 -4.95 -1.22
N SER A 59 2.79 -5.94 -1.15
CA SER A 59 3.44 -6.36 0.10
C SER A 59 4.40 -5.31 0.65
N CYS A 60 5.21 -4.68 -0.21
CA CYS A 60 6.12 -3.62 0.19
C CYS A 60 5.39 -2.37 0.71
N PHE A 61 4.28 -1.97 0.08
CA PHE A 61 3.44 -0.88 0.59
C PHE A 61 2.87 -1.20 1.98
N VAL A 62 2.36 -2.42 2.18
CA VAL A 62 1.84 -2.86 3.48
C VAL A 62 2.95 -2.88 4.53
N TYR A 63 4.16 -3.32 4.18
CA TYR A 63 5.30 -3.32 5.09
C TYR A 63 5.59 -1.95 5.69
N CYS A 64 5.41 -0.86 4.94
CA CYS A 64 5.66 0.49 5.43
C CYS A 64 4.80 0.87 6.66
N CYS A 65 3.69 0.18 6.96
CA CYS A 65 2.91 0.46 8.16
C CYS A 65 3.58 0.01 9.47
N THR A 66 4.69 -0.74 9.38
CA THR A 66 5.51 -1.12 10.55
C THR A 66 6.20 0.08 11.19
N TYR A 67 6.45 1.13 10.40
CA TYR A 67 6.93 2.40 10.90
C TYR A 67 5.82 3.16 11.61
N PRO A 68 6.12 3.92 12.68
CA PRO A 68 5.14 4.78 13.32
C PRO A 68 4.54 5.80 12.34
N LYS A 69 3.36 6.31 12.67
CA LYS A 69 2.80 7.47 11.97
C LYS A 69 3.74 8.66 12.07
N ASP A 70 3.74 9.47 11.03
CA ASP A 70 4.63 10.62 10.85
C ASP A 70 6.13 10.33 10.80
N TYR A 71 6.55 9.06 10.77
CA TYR A 71 7.96 8.68 10.70
C TYR A 71 8.55 8.91 9.30
N GLU A 72 9.72 9.56 9.26
CA GLU A 72 10.54 9.71 8.05
C GLU A 72 11.43 8.47 7.90
N ILE A 73 11.23 7.75 6.81
CA ILE A 73 11.91 6.51 6.49
C ILE A 73 13.04 6.82 5.52
N GLU A 74 14.27 6.46 5.90
CA GLU A 74 15.40 6.51 4.97
C GLU A 74 15.22 5.45 3.87
N ARG A 75 15.33 5.90 2.62
CA ARG A 75 15.08 5.13 1.40
C ARG A 75 15.99 3.90 1.32
N GLU A 76 17.28 4.08 1.56
CA GLU A 76 18.28 3.00 1.52
C GLU A 76 17.99 1.93 2.58
N THR A 77 17.69 2.35 3.81
CA THR A 77 17.29 1.45 4.90
C THR A 77 16.02 0.65 4.53
N LEU A 78 15.01 1.29 3.95
CA LEU A 78 13.79 0.60 3.53
C LEU A 78 14.06 -0.46 2.46
N ILE A 79 14.91 -0.15 1.47
CA ILE A 79 15.32 -1.09 0.43
C ILE A 79 15.97 -2.33 1.06
N MET A 80 16.95 -2.12 1.95
CA MET A 80 17.63 -3.21 2.65
C MET A 80 16.66 -4.09 3.43
N GLN A 81 15.67 -3.48 4.10
CA GLN A 81 14.65 -4.22 4.83
C GLN A 81 13.74 -5.03 3.92
N TRP A 82 13.27 -4.46 2.81
CA TRP A 82 12.43 -5.20 1.85
C TRP A 82 13.16 -6.42 1.27
N VAL A 83 14.45 -6.29 0.98
CA VAL A 83 15.31 -7.40 0.55
C VAL A 83 15.48 -8.43 1.67
N ALA A 84 15.80 -7.99 2.89
CA ALA A 84 16.00 -8.88 4.03
C ALA A 84 14.74 -9.69 4.37
N HIS A 85 13.55 -9.12 4.17
CA HIS A 85 12.27 -9.79 4.39
C HIS A 85 11.80 -10.60 3.16
N GLY A 86 12.59 -10.64 2.08
CA GLY A 86 12.23 -11.37 0.86
C GLY A 86 11.03 -10.80 0.11
N LEU A 87 10.70 -9.52 0.32
CA LEU A 87 9.62 -8.83 -0.38
C LEU A 87 10.02 -8.46 -1.82
N ILE A 88 11.33 -8.36 -2.05
CA ILE A 88 11.94 -8.09 -3.35
C ILE A 88 12.97 -9.17 -3.62
N GLU A 89 12.92 -9.74 -4.83
CA GLU A 89 13.87 -10.75 -5.26
C GLU A 89 15.27 -10.13 -5.47
N VAL A 90 16.30 -10.88 -5.06
CA VAL A 90 17.68 -10.48 -5.30
C VAL A 90 18.03 -10.70 -6.77
N GLY A 91 18.43 -9.63 -7.45
CA GLY A 91 18.80 -9.61 -8.86
C GLY A 91 20.06 -8.78 -9.11
N ILE A 92 20.40 -8.58 -10.39
CA ILE A 92 21.63 -7.90 -10.80
C ILE A 92 21.66 -6.44 -10.33
N ASP A 93 20.50 -5.80 -10.20
CA ASP A 93 20.39 -4.39 -9.77
C ASP A 93 19.15 -4.17 -8.89
N VAL A 94 19.18 -4.78 -7.70
CA VAL A 94 18.10 -4.70 -6.71
C VAL A 94 17.83 -3.27 -6.28
N GLU A 95 18.89 -2.48 -6.09
CA GLU A 95 18.77 -1.12 -5.60
C GLU A 95 18.09 -0.21 -6.64
N ALA A 96 18.51 -0.22 -7.91
CA ALA A 96 17.85 0.59 -8.93
C ALA A 96 16.41 0.13 -9.18
N THR A 97 16.17 -1.19 -9.21
CA THR A 97 14.82 -1.75 -9.39
C THR A 97 13.89 -1.35 -8.24
N THR A 98 14.40 -1.37 -7.00
CA THR A 98 13.61 -0.99 -5.83
C THR A 98 13.39 0.52 -5.77
N ASN A 99 14.39 1.33 -6.11
CA ASN A 99 14.23 2.77 -6.21
C ASN A 99 13.16 3.13 -7.25
N GLN A 100 13.19 2.50 -8.43
CA GLN A 100 12.14 2.69 -9.43
C GLN A 100 10.76 2.36 -8.88
N TYR A 101 10.65 1.33 -8.04
CA TYR A 101 9.40 0.99 -7.38
C TYR A 101 8.95 2.06 -6.37
N ILE A 102 9.85 2.58 -5.54
CA ILE A 102 9.55 3.69 -4.62
C ILE A 102 9.04 4.91 -5.42
N GLU A 103 9.70 5.23 -6.53
CA GLU A 103 9.27 6.29 -7.44
C GLU A 103 7.87 6.06 -8.04
N ASP A 104 7.54 4.81 -8.37
CA ASP A 104 6.20 4.43 -8.85
C ASP A 104 5.13 4.64 -7.77
N LEU A 105 5.44 4.31 -6.50
CA LEU A 105 4.54 4.58 -5.37
C LEU A 105 4.35 6.08 -5.14
N ILE A 106 5.41 6.87 -5.24
CA ILE A 106 5.35 8.34 -5.15
C ILE A 106 4.46 8.91 -6.26
N ARG A 107 4.65 8.49 -7.51
CA ARG A 107 3.83 8.94 -8.66
C ARG A 107 2.35 8.56 -8.53
N ARG A 108 2.05 7.47 -7.83
CA ARG A 108 0.68 7.05 -7.49
C ARG A 108 0.11 7.76 -6.26
N CYS A 109 0.92 8.57 -5.57
CA CYS A 109 0.61 9.23 -4.31
C CYS A 109 0.28 8.23 -3.19
N LEU A 110 1.01 7.11 -3.14
CA LEU A 110 0.90 6.09 -2.10
C LEU A 110 2.03 6.18 -1.06
N ILE A 111 3.09 6.91 -1.37
CA ILE A 111 4.13 7.33 -0.43
C ILE A 111 4.44 8.81 -0.75
N GLU A 112 4.81 9.56 0.28
CA GLU A 112 5.24 10.95 0.17
C GLU A 112 6.77 11.01 0.15
N GLU A 113 7.33 11.78 -0.77
CA GLU A 113 8.76 12.11 -0.77
C GLU A 113 8.98 13.34 0.11
N ILE A 114 9.86 13.22 1.10
CA ILE A 114 10.27 14.33 1.96
C ILE A 114 11.49 15.01 1.34
N ASP A 115 12.47 14.19 0.92
CA ASP A 115 13.63 14.58 0.16
C ASP A 115 14.15 13.39 -0.67
N LEU A 116 15.29 13.58 -1.36
CA LEU A 116 15.89 12.55 -2.22
C LEU A 116 16.28 11.26 -1.48
N LYS A 117 16.40 11.29 -0.15
CA LYS A 117 16.82 10.18 0.70
C LYS A 117 15.73 9.69 1.64
N SER A 118 14.68 10.47 1.84
CA SER A 118 13.68 10.23 2.88
C SER A 118 12.27 10.24 2.32
N ILE A 119 11.49 9.25 2.73
CA ILE A 119 10.09 9.10 2.35
C ILE A 119 9.21 8.95 3.59
N LYS A 120 7.91 9.18 3.44
CA LYS A 120 6.95 9.09 4.54
C LYS A 120 5.67 8.43 4.08
N LEU A 121 5.12 7.57 4.93
CA LEU A 121 3.77 7.04 4.73
C LEU A 121 2.77 7.97 5.43
N HIS A 122 1.99 8.74 4.66
CA HIS A 122 0.99 9.63 5.23
C HIS A 122 -0.02 8.85 6.09
N ASP A 123 -0.48 9.43 7.19
CA ASP A 123 -1.42 8.85 8.17
C ASP A 123 -2.61 8.06 7.60
N ILE A 124 -3.17 8.52 6.48
CA ILE A 124 -4.34 7.90 5.86
C ILE A 124 -3.96 6.66 5.04
N LEU A 125 -2.76 6.68 4.44
CA LEU A 125 -2.15 5.56 3.74
C LEU A 125 -1.62 4.54 4.76
N HIS A 126 -1.14 5.00 5.91
CA HIS A 126 -0.81 4.16 7.05
C HIS A 126 -2.04 3.42 7.57
N ASP A 127 -3.17 4.11 7.76
CA ASP A 127 -4.45 3.50 8.12
C ASP A 127 -4.93 2.49 7.07
N LEU A 128 -4.70 2.74 5.79
CA LEU A 128 -5.01 1.80 4.70
C LEU A 128 -4.13 0.55 4.77
N ALA A 129 -2.82 0.72 4.90
CA ALA A 129 -1.85 -0.37 4.97
C ALA A 129 -2.10 -1.27 6.20
N LEU A 130 -2.42 -0.68 7.37
CA LEU A 130 -2.83 -1.44 8.56
C LEU A 130 -4.12 -2.23 8.32
N TYR A 131 -5.11 -1.63 7.64
CA TYR A 131 -6.36 -2.32 7.33
C TYR A 131 -6.13 -3.52 6.41
N ILE A 132 -5.28 -3.36 5.38
CA ILE A 132 -4.91 -4.44 4.46
C ILE A 132 -4.15 -5.53 5.22
N GLY A 133 -3.08 -5.16 5.94
CA GLY A 133 -2.27 -6.09 6.72
C GLY A 133 -3.12 -6.92 7.67
N GLY A 134 -4.02 -6.28 8.43
CA GLY A 134 -4.93 -6.99 9.33
C GLY A 134 -5.86 -7.99 8.64
N ARG A 135 -6.21 -7.80 7.36
CA ARG A 135 -7.02 -8.75 6.58
C ARG A 135 -6.21 -9.88 5.97
N GLU A 136 -5.05 -9.56 5.40
CA GLU A 136 -4.14 -10.54 4.77
C GLU A 136 -3.56 -11.50 5.83
N TYR A 137 -3.18 -10.99 7.02
CA TYR A 137 -2.68 -11.82 8.12
C TYR A 137 -3.78 -12.51 8.95
N GLY A 138 -5.01 -11.99 8.92
CA GLY A 138 -6.16 -12.63 9.56
C GLY A 138 -6.62 -13.92 8.86
N HIS A 139 -6.47 -14.00 7.53
CA HIS A 139 -6.77 -15.21 6.75
C HIS A 139 -5.65 -16.26 6.79
N ALA A 140 -4.38 -15.83 6.84
CA ALA A 140 -3.22 -16.73 6.90
C ALA A 140 -3.17 -17.60 8.18
N SER A 141 -3.89 -17.23 9.24
CA SER A 141 -4.05 -18.02 10.47
C SER A 141 -4.83 -19.35 10.27
N THR A 142 -5.48 -19.57 9.12
CA THR A 142 -6.29 -20.78 8.86
C THR A 142 -5.68 -21.78 7.88
N THR A 143 -4.46 -21.55 7.38
CA THR A 143 -3.74 -22.54 6.58
C THR A 143 -2.36 -22.79 7.18
N GLU A 144 -2.21 -23.92 7.87
CA GLU A 144 -0.94 -24.45 8.37
C GLU A 144 0.05 -24.69 7.21
N HIS A 145 0.76 -23.66 6.76
CA HIS A 145 2.11 -23.74 6.19
C HIS A 145 2.62 -22.35 5.79
N THR A 146 3.07 -21.52 6.74
CA THR A 146 3.87 -20.34 6.36
C THR A 146 4.94 -19.99 7.37
N ARG A 147 6.13 -19.82 6.80
CA ARG A 147 7.38 -19.40 7.43
C ARG A 147 7.19 -18.12 8.24
N HIS A 148 7.76 -18.15 9.43
CA HIS A 148 7.80 -17.09 10.44
C HIS A 148 7.89 -15.68 9.88
N LEU A 149 6.78 -14.94 9.99
CA LEU A 149 6.77 -13.51 10.28
C LEU A 149 5.64 -13.26 11.28
N SER A 150 5.95 -13.48 12.56
CA SER A 150 5.12 -13.02 13.67
C SER A 150 5.31 -11.50 13.79
N LEU A 151 4.47 -10.75 13.09
CA LEU A 151 4.27 -9.33 13.32
C LEU A 151 2.90 -9.14 13.96
N LEU A 152 2.85 -9.41 15.26
CA LEU A 152 2.08 -8.76 16.34
C LEU A 152 2.33 -9.52 17.64
#